data_AF-A0A975EN25-F1
#
_entry.id   AF-A0A975EN25-F1
#
_cell.length_a   1.000
_cell.length_b   1.000
_cell.length_c   1.000
_cell.angle_alpha   90.00
_cell.angle_beta   90.00
_cell.angle_gamma   90.00
#
_symmetry.space_group_name_H-M   'P 1'
#
loop_
_entity.id
_entity.type
_entity.pdbx_description
1 polymer ?
#
loop_
_entity_poly.entity_id
_entity_poly.type
_entity_poly.pdbx_seq_one_letter_code
_entity_poly.pdbx_strand_id
1 'polypeptide(L)'
;MKKPVEIVLSSIHLGEARRVVTLGMDGKDHADRFLTQLRKHDRNLWDFIRKRIRAVANHDRYANELTFKHVGEGVFEFKRPGIRLYAFYDEIDGIGHLILCTNGGGKGNRKEQNADIQSAKTIRNAYFSAKLLEDTRITLAEPKP
;
A
#
# COMPACT_ATOMS: atom_id res chain seq x y z
N MET A 1 10.50 0.56 29.52
CA MET A 1 9.17 0.71 28.88
C MET A 1 9.35 0.50 27.38
N LYS A 2 8.53 -0.34 26.74
CA LYS A 2 8.51 -0.44 25.28
C LYS A 2 7.93 0.88 24.73
N LYS A 3 8.49 1.39 23.64
CA LYS A 3 7.92 2.57 22.97
C LYS A 3 6.63 2.14 22.27
N PRO A 4 5.58 2.99 22.29
CA PRO A 4 4.36 2.72 21.54
C PRO A 4 4.67 2.56 20.06
N VAL A 5 4.00 1.62 19.40
CA VAL A 5 4.11 1.45 17.94
C VAL A 5 3.35 2.60 17.27
N GLU A 6 4.05 3.34 16.43
CA GLU A 6 3.47 4.44 15.66
C GLU A 6 3.19 3.98 14.24
N ILE A 7 1.92 4.07 13.84
CA ILE A 7 1.44 3.82 12.49
C ILE A 7 1.00 5.16 11.90
N VAL A 8 1.56 5.52 10.75
CA VAL A 8 1.17 6.69 9.98
C VAL A 8 0.62 6.24 8.64
N LEU A 9 -0.64 6.57 8.37
CA LEU A 9 -1.29 6.31 7.09
C LEU A 9 -1.34 7.61 6.30
N SER A 10 -0.51 7.73 5.26
CA SER A 10 -0.45 8.95 4.47
C SER A 10 -1.37 8.86 3.26
N SER A 11 -2.40 9.69 3.23
CA SER A 11 -3.38 9.71 2.15
C SER A 11 -2.73 10.09 0.82
N ILE A 12 -2.96 9.30 -0.22
CA ILE A 12 -2.47 9.59 -1.59
C ILE A 12 -3.61 9.77 -2.58
N HIS A 13 -4.79 9.23 -2.28
CA HIS A 13 -5.98 9.39 -3.11
C HIS A 13 -7.25 9.14 -2.30
N LEU A 14 -8.26 9.98 -2.47
CA LEU A 14 -9.61 9.76 -1.96
C LEU A 14 -10.49 9.30 -3.12
N GLY A 15 -10.93 8.04 -3.07
CA GLY A 15 -11.90 7.49 -4.02
C GLY A 15 -13.30 7.44 -3.43
N GLU A 16 -14.28 7.12 -4.28
CA GLU A 16 -15.70 7.03 -3.90
C GLU A 16 -15.98 5.88 -2.93
N ALA A 17 -15.25 4.77 -3.06
CA ALA A 17 -15.44 3.57 -2.24
C ALA A 17 -14.45 3.46 -1.08
N ARG A 18 -13.26 4.06 -1.20
CA ARG A 18 -12.18 3.95 -0.20
C ARG A 18 -11.13 5.04 -0.33
N ARG A 19 -10.45 5.28 0.78
CA ARG A 19 -9.21 6.07 0.82
C ARG A 19 -8.02 5.18 0.50
N VAL A 20 -7.11 5.65 -0.35
CA VAL A 20 -5.83 4.98 -0.59
C VAL A 20 -4.75 5.72 0.18
N VAL A 21 -3.99 4.96 0.97
CA VAL A 21 -2.94 5.47 1.86
C VAL A 21 -1.65 4.67 1.67
N THR A 22 -0.51 5.26 2.02
CA THR A 22 0.73 4.50 2.24
C THR A 22 0.93 4.22 3.72
N LEU A 23 1.62 3.12 4.03
CA LEU A 23 1.89 2.68 5.40
C LEU A 23 3.29 3.11 5.85
N GLY A 24 3.34 4.07 6.77
CA GLY A 24 4.46 4.34 7.65
C GLY A 24 4.36 3.55 8.94
N MET A 25 5.39 2.77 9.28
CA MET A 25 5.50 2.06 10.55
C MET A 25 6.94 2.11 11.04
N ASP A 26 7.15 2.42 12.32
CA ASP A 26 8.49 2.61 12.92
C ASP A 26 9.37 3.61 12.13
N GLY A 27 8.75 4.70 11.65
CA GLY A 27 9.42 5.73 10.86
C GLY A 27 9.81 5.32 9.43
N LYS A 28 9.33 4.17 8.94
CA LYS A 28 9.59 3.68 7.59
C LYS A 28 8.29 3.60 6.78
N ASP A 29 8.24 4.35 5.69
CA ASP A 29 7.20 4.22 4.66
C ASP A 29 7.86 3.88 3.32
N HIS A 30 7.82 2.59 2.98
CA HIS A 30 8.45 2.07 1.76
C HIS A 30 7.70 2.52 0.51
N ALA A 31 6.37 2.49 0.56
CA ALA A 31 5.52 2.86 -0.56
C ALA A 31 5.61 4.38 -0.84
N ASP A 32 5.52 5.25 0.17
CA ASP A 32 5.64 6.70 -0.01
C ASP A 32 7.00 7.10 -0.59
N ARG A 33 8.08 6.51 -0.06
CA ARG A 33 9.44 6.76 -0.57
C ARG A 33 9.53 6.43 -2.06
N PHE A 34 9.03 5.26 -2.44
CA PHE A 34 9.02 4.82 -3.82
C PHE A 34 8.17 5.72 -4.71
N LEU A 35 6.93 6.01 -4.31
CA LEU A 35 6.01 6.84 -5.10
C LEU A 35 6.52 8.28 -5.23
N THR A 36 7.14 8.82 -4.20
CA THR A 36 7.78 10.15 -4.22
C THR A 36 8.94 10.19 -5.23
N GLN A 37 9.80 9.17 -5.24
CA GLN A 37 10.87 9.07 -6.23
C GLN A 37 10.31 8.89 -7.64
N LEU A 38 9.30 8.03 -7.80
CA LEU A 38 8.67 7.78 -9.08
C LEU A 38 8.04 9.05 -9.67
N ARG A 39 7.32 9.82 -8.85
CA ARG A 39 6.73 11.11 -9.24
C ARG A 39 7.79 12.10 -9.74
N LYS A 40 8.99 12.07 -9.16
CA LYS A 40 10.11 12.96 -9.54
C LYS A 40 10.83 12.52 -10.82
N HIS A 41 11.03 11.22 -11.00
CA HIS A 41 11.94 10.69 -12.04
C HIS A 41 11.21 10.11 -13.27
N ASP A 42 9.98 9.63 -13.13
CA ASP A 42 9.21 9.04 -14.23
C ASP A 42 7.71 9.39 -14.09
N ARG A 43 7.37 10.60 -14.57
CA ARG A 43 6.01 11.14 -14.51
C ARG A 43 4.98 10.30 -15.26
N ASN A 44 5.37 9.71 -16.39
CA ASN A 44 4.48 8.86 -17.18
C ASN A 44 4.08 7.61 -16.40
N LEU A 45 5.06 7.01 -15.71
CA LEU A 45 4.86 5.83 -14.91
C LEU A 45 4.08 6.13 -13.63
N TRP A 46 4.37 7.26 -12.99
CA TRP A 46 3.55 7.79 -11.91
C TRP A 46 2.09 7.97 -12.32
N ASP A 47 1.82 8.65 -13.44
CA ASP A 47 0.44 8.90 -13.90
C ASP A 47 -0.31 7.60 -14.20
N PHE A 48 0.39 6.58 -14.71
CA PHE A 48 -0.18 5.26 -14.92
C PHE A 48 -0.57 4.57 -13.61
N ILE A 49 0.33 4.56 -12.62
CA ILE A 49 0.05 4.02 -11.29
C ILE A 49 -1.11 4.78 -10.64
N ARG A 50 -1.09 6.11 -10.70
CA ARG A 50 -2.14 6.98 -10.17
C ARG A 50 -3.50 6.66 -10.79
N LYS A 51 -3.58 6.45 -12.11
CA LYS A 51 -4.83 6.03 -12.79
C LYS A 51 -5.35 4.70 -12.25
N ARG A 52 -4.49 3.73 -11.99
CA ARG A 52 -4.89 2.43 -11.44
C ARG A 52 -5.32 2.52 -9.98
N ILE A 53 -4.60 3.28 -9.17
CA ILE A 53 -4.98 3.58 -7.79
C ILE A 53 -6.39 4.18 -7.78
N ARG A 54 -6.66 5.18 -8.63
CA ARG A 54 -7.99 5.78 -8.78
C ARG A 54 -9.05 4.77 -9.20
N ALA A 55 -8.75 3.91 -10.18
CA ALA A 55 -9.69 2.89 -10.63
C ALA A 55 -10.10 1.94 -9.49
N VAL A 56 -9.13 1.46 -8.70
CA VAL A 56 -9.40 0.57 -7.54
C VAL A 56 -10.12 1.31 -6.42
N ALA A 57 -9.77 2.57 -6.17
CA ALA A 57 -10.32 3.36 -5.07
C ALA A 57 -11.82 3.70 -5.23
N ASN A 58 -12.31 3.68 -6.47
CA ASN A 58 -13.69 4.01 -6.79
C ASN A 58 -14.63 2.80 -6.81
N HIS A 59 -14.16 1.59 -6.46
CA HIS A 59 -14.97 0.39 -6.50
C HIS A 59 -14.86 -0.41 -5.20
N ASP A 60 -15.99 -0.81 -4.62
CA ASP A 60 -16.02 -1.69 -3.45
C ASP A 60 -15.38 -3.06 -3.73
N ARG A 61 -15.61 -3.57 -4.93
CA ARG A 61 -15.04 -4.82 -5.43
C ARG A 61 -14.40 -4.55 -6.78
N TYR A 62 -13.11 -4.26 -6.77
CA TYR A 62 -12.32 -4.15 -8.00
C TYR A 62 -11.72 -5.51 -8.36
N ALA A 63 -12.14 -6.08 -9.49
CA ALA A 63 -11.64 -7.35 -9.99
C ALA A 63 -11.00 -7.14 -11.36
N ASN A 64 -9.67 -7.23 -11.43
CA ASN A 64 -8.94 -7.22 -12.69
C ASN A 64 -7.58 -7.89 -12.51
N GLU A 65 -7.52 -9.21 -12.74
CA GLU A 65 -6.33 -10.05 -12.54
C GLU A 65 -5.08 -9.58 -13.31
N LEU A 66 -5.25 -8.79 -14.37
CA LEU A 66 -4.14 -8.23 -15.13
C LEU A 66 -3.50 -7.03 -14.43
N THR A 67 -4.27 -6.25 -13.68
CA THR A 67 -3.84 -4.95 -13.15
C THR A 67 -3.82 -4.86 -11.64
N PHE A 68 -4.70 -5.61 -10.96
CA PHE A 68 -4.86 -5.68 -9.52
C PHE A 68 -5.36 -7.08 -9.14
N LYS A 69 -4.47 -7.91 -8.60
CA LYS A 69 -4.76 -9.32 -8.28
C LYS A 69 -4.47 -9.65 -6.84
N HIS A 70 -5.17 -10.65 -6.31
CA HIS A 70 -4.85 -11.23 -5.00
C HIS A 70 -3.59 -12.10 -5.11
N VAL A 71 -2.69 -12.00 -4.14
CA VAL A 71 -1.44 -12.77 -4.08
C VAL A 71 -1.32 -13.59 -2.78
N GLY A 72 -2.44 -13.81 -2.10
CA GLY A 72 -2.55 -14.59 -0.88
C GLY A 72 -2.53 -13.74 0.39
N GLU A 73 -3.10 -14.29 1.47
CA GLU A 73 -3.09 -13.70 2.83
C GLU A 73 -3.62 -12.25 2.89
N GLY A 74 -4.63 -11.95 2.06
CA GLY A 74 -5.24 -10.63 2.01
C GLY A 74 -4.37 -9.55 1.35
N VAL A 75 -3.25 -9.92 0.73
CA VAL A 75 -2.38 -9.00 -0.03
C VAL A 75 -2.79 -9.00 -1.50
N PHE A 76 -2.76 -7.82 -2.09
CA PHE A 76 -3.04 -7.55 -3.49
C PHE A 76 -1.85 -6.88 -4.17
N GLU A 77 -1.69 -7.13 -5.46
CA GLU A 77 -0.61 -6.59 -6.28
C GLU A 77 -1.18 -5.72 -7.41
N PHE A 78 -0.75 -4.46 -7.47
CA PHE A 78 -0.85 -3.64 -8.69
C PHE A 78 0.26 -4.03 -9.66
N LYS A 79 -0.07 -4.63 -10.80
CA LYS A 79 0.93 -5.19 -11.73
C LYS A 79 1.14 -4.36 -13.00
N ARG A 80 2.31 -3.74 -13.17
CA ARG A 80 2.73 -3.08 -14.42
C ARG A 80 4.07 -3.67 -14.87
N PRO A 81 4.37 -3.78 -16.18
CA PRO A 81 5.72 -4.19 -16.61
C PRO A 81 6.84 -3.41 -15.91
N GLY A 82 7.67 -4.09 -15.12
CA GLY A 82 8.78 -3.48 -14.39
C GLY A 82 8.44 -2.81 -13.05
N ILE A 83 7.16 -2.68 -12.65
CA ILE A 83 6.78 -2.16 -11.32
C ILE A 83 5.63 -2.95 -10.73
N ARG A 84 5.73 -3.24 -9.43
CA ARG A 84 4.66 -3.80 -8.62
C ARG A 84 4.46 -2.95 -7.38
N LEU A 85 3.21 -2.74 -6.98
CA LEU A 85 2.87 -2.20 -5.66
C LEU A 85 2.05 -3.23 -4.92
N TYR A 86 2.32 -3.39 -3.63
CA TYR A 86 1.61 -4.33 -2.78
C TYR A 86 0.74 -3.58 -1.79
N ALA A 87 -0.46 -4.08 -1.62
CA ALA A 87 -1.48 -3.43 -0.82
C ALA A 87 -2.34 -4.44 -0.08
N PHE A 88 -3.05 -3.99 0.94
CA PHE A 88 -4.10 -4.76 1.59
C PHE A 88 -5.24 -3.84 2.02
N TYR A 89 -6.41 -4.44 2.24
CA TYR A 89 -7.58 -3.73 2.74
C TYR A 89 -7.61 -3.71 4.25
N ASP A 90 -8.11 -2.61 4.80
CA ASP A 90 -8.48 -2.48 6.21
C ASP A 90 -9.64 -1.48 6.35
N GLU A 91 -10.34 -1.54 7.46
CA GLU A 91 -11.36 -0.57 7.84
C GLU A 91 -10.91 0.15 9.12
N ILE A 92 -10.98 1.48 9.10
CA ILE A 92 -10.57 2.33 10.20
C ILE A 92 -11.69 3.35 10.41
N ASP A 93 -12.27 3.34 11.60
CA ASP A 93 -13.40 4.21 11.98
C ASP A 93 -14.57 4.16 11.00
N GLY A 94 -14.89 2.95 10.49
CA GLY A 94 -15.98 2.73 9.53
C GLY A 94 -15.65 3.14 8.08
N ILE A 95 -14.42 3.56 7.81
CA ILE A 95 -13.97 3.99 6.48
C ILE A 95 -13.06 2.92 5.88
N GLY A 96 -13.39 2.49 4.67
CA GLY A 96 -12.58 1.56 3.89
C GLY A 96 -11.25 2.19 3.45
N HIS A 97 -10.16 1.48 3.70
CA HIS A 97 -8.81 1.88 3.30
C HIS A 97 -8.17 0.81 2.41
N LEU A 98 -7.50 1.27 1.36
CA LEU A 98 -6.51 0.48 0.63
C LEU A 98 -5.12 0.96 1.01
N ILE A 99 -4.40 0.13 1.77
CA ILE A 99 -3.12 0.48 2.37
C ILE A 99 -2.01 -0.08 1.49
N LEU A 100 -1.25 0.80 0.84
CA LEU A 100 -0.03 0.45 0.11
C LEU A 100 1.12 0.27 1.10
N CYS A 101 1.70 -0.94 1.16
CA CYS A 101 2.68 -1.28 2.19
C CYS A 101 4.13 -1.33 1.68
N THR A 102 4.33 -1.74 0.42
CA THR A 102 5.65 -1.80 -0.19
C THR A 102 5.54 -1.84 -1.71
N ASN A 103 6.69 -1.79 -2.36
CA ASN A 103 6.84 -1.87 -3.81
C ASN A 103 7.81 -3.01 -4.17
N GLY A 104 7.77 -3.40 -5.43
CA GLY A 104 8.71 -4.32 -6.04
C GLY A 104 8.79 -4.07 -7.54
N GLY A 105 9.44 -4.98 -8.25
CA GLY A 105 9.59 -4.90 -9.71
C GLY A 105 11.01 -4.63 -10.18
N GLY A 106 11.21 -4.91 -11.47
CA GLY A 106 12.50 -5.04 -12.14
C GLY A 106 12.36 -6.07 -13.26
N LYS A 107 13.47 -6.63 -13.78
CA LYS A 107 13.46 -7.83 -14.64
C LYS A 107 13.06 -9.11 -13.86
N GLY A 108 12.60 -8.95 -12.64
CA GLY A 108 12.76 -9.93 -11.58
C GLY A 108 12.15 -11.27 -11.87
N ASN A 109 12.95 -12.29 -11.61
CA ASN A 109 12.55 -13.68 -11.72
C ASN A 109 11.48 -14.02 -10.65
N ARG A 110 10.88 -15.21 -10.76
CA ARG A 110 9.84 -15.68 -9.83
C ARG A 110 10.28 -15.64 -8.36
N LYS A 111 11.58 -15.81 -8.07
CA LYS A 111 12.12 -15.81 -6.70
C LYS A 111 12.04 -14.41 -6.08
N GLU A 112 12.46 -13.38 -6.82
CA GLU A 112 12.37 -11.99 -6.37
C GLU A 112 10.91 -11.56 -6.13
N GLN A 113 10.02 -11.88 -7.08
CA GLN A 113 8.60 -11.62 -6.90
C GLN A 113 8.04 -12.29 -5.63
N ASN A 114 8.43 -13.54 -5.37
CA ASN A 114 7.98 -14.24 -4.17
C ASN A 114 8.51 -13.57 -2.90
N ALA A 115 9.75 -13.10 -2.91
CA ALA A 115 10.33 -12.37 -1.78
C ALA A 115 9.58 -11.05 -1.52
N ASP A 116 9.25 -10.30 -2.57
CA ASP A 116 8.46 -9.06 -2.45
C ASP A 116 7.07 -9.34 -1.85
N ILE A 117 6.39 -10.40 -2.32
CA ILE A 117 5.09 -10.82 -1.78
C ILE A 117 5.21 -11.22 -0.30
N GLN A 118 6.25 -11.97 0.07
CA GLN A 118 6.45 -12.36 1.48
C GLN A 118 6.77 -11.16 2.37
N SER A 119 7.52 -10.18 1.86
CA SER A 119 7.75 -8.91 2.55
C SER A 119 6.43 -8.17 2.77
N ALA A 120 5.59 -8.05 1.74
CA ALA A 120 4.27 -7.41 1.86
C ALA A 120 3.36 -8.10 2.89
N LYS A 121 3.35 -9.44 2.91
CA LYS A 121 2.61 -10.24 3.91
C LYS A 121 3.13 -10.01 5.32
N THR A 122 4.45 -9.97 5.49
CA THR A 122 5.09 -9.69 6.79
C THR A 122 4.70 -8.30 7.30
N ILE A 123 4.74 -7.28 6.43
CA ILE A 123 4.35 -5.91 6.79
C ILE A 123 2.86 -5.85 7.15
N ARG A 124 1.99 -6.52 6.38
CA ARG A 124 0.55 -6.62 6.68
C ARG A 124 0.31 -7.25 8.05
N ASN A 125 0.97 -8.38 8.33
CA ASN A 125 0.80 -9.08 9.60
C ASN A 125 1.32 -8.25 10.78
N ALA A 126 2.44 -7.55 10.59
CA ALA A 126 2.97 -6.62 11.59
C ALA A 126 2.01 -5.45 11.84
N TYR A 127 1.41 -4.88 10.80
CA TYR A 127 0.38 -3.84 10.91
C TYR A 127 -0.83 -4.32 11.73
N PHE A 128 -1.44 -5.45 11.35
CA PHE A 128 -2.61 -5.96 12.07
C PHE A 128 -2.26 -6.40 13.50
N SER A 129 -1.06 -6.93 13.74
CA SER A 129 -0.60 -7.25 15.10
C SER A 129 -0.45 -6.00 15.95
N ALA A 130 0.11 -4.92 15.38
CA ALA A 130 0.23 -3.64 16.06
C ALA A 130 -1.15 -3.04 16.38
N LYS A 131 -2.13 -3.11 15.46
CA LYS A 131 -3.52 -2.64 15.74
C LYS A 131 -4.15 -3.26 16.99
N LEU A 132 -3.70 -4.43 17.44
CA LEU A 132 -4.21 -5.12 18.62
C LEU A 132 -3.53 -4.71 19.93
N LEU A 133 -2.45 -3.91 19.87
CA LEU A 133 -1.73 -3.43 21.05
C LEU A 133 -2.40 -2.17 21.61
N GLU A 134 -2.61 -2.12 22.93
CA GLU A 134 -3.28 -1.01 23.62
C GLU A 134 -2.57 0.35 23.45
N ASP A 135 -1.26 0.34 23.23
CA ASP A 135 -0.42 1.53 23.11
C ASP A 135 -0.19 1.97 21.65
N THR A 136 -0.80 1.29 20.68
CA THR A 136 -0.64 1.63 19.26
C THR A 136 -1.40 2.91 18.92
N ARG A 137 -0.71 3.80 18.20
CA ARG A 137 -1.31 5.03 17.69
C ARG A 137 -1.34 4.99 16.17
N ILE A 138 -2.53 5.14 15.61
CA ILE A 138 -2.74 5.24 14.17
C ILE A 138 -3.06 6.71 13.85
N THR A 139 -2.20 7.32 13.05
CA THR A 139 -2.37 8.69 12.57
C THR A 139 -2.71 8.66 11.09
N LEU A 140 -3.85 9.24 10.70
CA LEU A 140 -4.20 9.44 9.30
C LEU A 140 -3.71 10.83 8.87
N ALA A 141 -2.69 10.87 8.01
CA ALA A 141 -2.17 12.10 7.44
C ALA A 141 -2.91 12.45 6.13
N GLU A 142 -3.26 13.72 6.00
CA GLU A 142 -3.91 14.25 4.79
C GLU A 142 -2.93 14.29 3.61
N PRO A 143 -3.44 14.27 2.35
CA PRO A 143 -2.58 14.25 1.18
C PRO A 143 -1.72 15.50 1.13
N LYS A 144 -0.41 15.30 0.94
CA LYS A 144 0.52 16.41 0.70
C LYS A 144 0.19 17.02 -0.68
N PRO A 145 0.13 18.37 -0.79
CA PRO A 145 -0.13 19.04 -2.07
C PRO A 145 0.91 18.70 -3.16
#